data_AF-A1YGI4-F1
#
_entry.id   AF-A1YGI4-F1
#
_cell.length_a   1.000
_cell.length_b   1.000
_cell.length_c   1.000
_cell.angle_alpha   90.00
_cell.angle_beta   90.00
_cell.angle_gamma   90.00
#
_symmetry.space_group_name_H-M   'P 1'
#
loop_
_entity.id
_entity.type
_entity.pdbx_description
1 polymer ?
#
loop_
_entity_poly.entity_id
_entity_poly.type
_entity_poly.pdbx_seq_one_letter_code
_entity_poly.pdbx_strand_id
1 'polypeptide(L)'
;CDSYWTSVHPEYWTKRHVWEWLQFCCDQYKLDTNCISFCHFNISGLQLCSMTQEEFVEAAGLCGEYLYFILQNIRTQGYSFFNDAEESKATIKDYADSNCLKTSGIKSQDCHSH
;
A
#
# COMPACT_ATOMS: atom_id res chain seq x y z
N CYS A 1 -11.58 -25.66 2.86
CA CYS A 1 -10.54 -25.39 1.85
C CYS A 1 -10.70 -23.91 1.55
N ASP A 2 -10.00 -23.06 2.29
CA ASP A 2 -10.04 -21.63 2.02
C ASP A 2 -9.19 -21.40 0.78
N SER A 3 -9.83 -21.03 -0.33
CA SER A 3 -9.12 -20.64 -1.54
C SER A 3 -8.16 -19.50 -1.20
N TYR A 4 -6.95 -19.56 -1.74
CA TYR A 4 -5.99 -18.48 -1.55
C TYR A 4 -6.60 -17.15 -2.01
N TRP A 5 -6.28 -16.05 -1.31
CA TRP A 5 -6.73 -14.73 -1.73
C TRP A 5 -6.36 -14.45 -3.20
N THR A 6 -5.23 -14.99 -3.67
CA THR A 6 -4.75 -14.92 -5.06
C THR A 6 -5.60 -15.60 -6.12
N SER A 7 -6.59 -16.39 -5.73
CA SER A 7 -7.49 -17.08 -6.66
C SER A 7 -8.90 -16.48 -6.66
N VAL A 8 -9.10 -15.39 -5.93
CA VAL A 8 -10.42 -14.76 -5.71
C VAL A 8 -10.36 -13.29 -6.10
N HIS A 9 -11.38 -12.80 -6.80
CA HIS A 9 -11.47 -11.38 -7.16
C HIS A 9 -11.53 -10.51 -5.89
N PRO A 10 -10.88 -9.32 -5.85
CA PRO A 10 -10.80 -8.47 -4.67
C PRO A 10 -12.14 -8.15 -4.01
N GLU A 11 -13.21 -7.96 -4.80
CA GLU A 11 -14.56 -7.69 -4.27
C GLU A 11 -15.16 -8.86 -3.47
N TYR A 12 -14.70 -10.09 -3.71
CA TYR A 12 -15.12 -11.29 -2.99
C TYR A 12 -14.14 -11.70 -1.88
N TRP A 13 -13.15 -10.87 -1.57
CA TRP A 13 -12.25 -11.18 -0.47
C TRP A 13 -12.99 -11.21 0.87
N THR A 14 -12.69 -12.24 1.66
CA THR A 14 -13.09 -12.29 3.06
C THR A 14 -12.15 -11.40 3.89
N LYS A 15 -12.51 -11.13 5.14
CA LYS A 15 -11.62 -10.44 6.08
C LYS A 15 -10.25 -11.12 6.18
N ARG A 16 -10.24 -12.46 6.11
CA ARG A 16 -9.00 -13.25 6.11
C ARG A 16 -8.17 -12.99 4.84
N HIS A 17 -8.80 -12.96 3.67
CA HIS A 17 -8.09 -12.65 2.42
C HIS A 17 -7.48 -11.25 2.42
N VAL A 18 -8.20 -10.24 2.95
CA VAL A 18 -7.68 -8.87 3.12
C VAL A 18 -6.43 -8.86 4.01
N TRP A 19 -6.47 -9.61 5.12
CA TRP A 19 -5.32 -9.76 6.01
C TRP A 19 -4.11 -10.44 5.34
N GLU A 20 -4.34 -11.52 4.60
CA GLU A 20 -3.28 -12.22 3.87
C GLU A 20 -2.66 -11.34 2.77
N TRP A 21 -3.48 -10.56 2.07
CA TRP A 21 -3.03 -9.55 1.10
C TRP A 21 -2.17 -8.46 1.76
N LEU A 22 -2.62 -7.89 2.88
CA LEU A 22 -1.85 -6.88 3.61
C LEU A 22 -0.50 -7.43 4.05
N GLN A 23 -0.47 -8.64 4.61
CA GLN A 23 0.77 -9.28 5.04
C GLN A 23 1.73 -9.49 3.87
N PHE A 24 1.21 -9.91 2.71
CA PHE A 24 2.00 -10.02 1.48
C PHE A 24 2.57 -8.66 1.06
N CYS A 25 1.76 -7.59 1.06
CA CYS A 25 2.24 -6.25 0.73
C CYS A 25 3.35 -5.78 1.68
N CYS A 26 3.20 -6.02 2.98
CA CYS A 26 4.23 -5.69 3.97
C CYS A 26 5.53 -6.45 3.72
N ASP A 27 5.48 -7.75 3.43
CA ASP A 27 6.69 -8.54 3.20
C ASP A 27 7.37 -8.21 1.85
N GLN A 28 6.58 -8.07 0.78
CA GLN A 28 7.10 -7.83 -0.57
C GLN A 28 7.65 -6.44 -0.77
N TYR A 29 6.95 -5.42 -0.26
CA TYR A 29 7.32 -4.02 -0.43
C TYR A 29 8.03 -3.43 0.80
N LYS A 30 8.29 -4.26 1.83
CA LYS A 30 8.93 -3.84 3.09
C LYS A 30 8.24 -2.63 3.73
N LEU A 31 6.91 -2.63 3.68
CA LEU A 31 6.09 -1.59 4.31
C LEU A 31 6.22 -1.68 5.83
N ASP A 32 6.27 -0.53 6.50
CA ASP A 32 6.30 -0.50 7.96
C ASP A 32 4.92 -0.89 8.51
N THR A 33 4.86 -2.06 9.16
CA THR A 33 3.63 -2.57 9.79
C THR A 33 3.15 -1.69 10.94
N ASN A 34 4.02 -0.86 11.53
CA ASN A 34 3.63 0.09 12.57
C ASN A 34 2.79 1.26 12.01
N CYS A 35 2.91 1.53 10.71
CA CYS A 35 2.12 2.57 10.04
C CYS A 35 0.73 2.07 9.63
N ILE A 36 0.50 0.76 9.61
CA ILE A 36 -0.73 0.15 9.10
C ILE A 36 -1.66 -0.21 10.26
N SER A 37 -2.81 0.45 10.32
CA SER A 37 -3.86 0.14 11.27
C SER A 37 -4.66 -1.09 10.83
N PHE A 38 -4.19 -2.28 11.21
CA PHE A 38 -4.87 -3.55 10.87
C PHE A 38 -6.32 -3.64 11.35
N CYS A 39 -6.68 -2.95 12.42
CA CYS A 39 -8.07 -2.89 12.88
C CYS A 39 -8.96 -2.10 11.91
N HIS A 40 -8.40 -1.10 11.21
CA HIS A 40 -9.09 -0.33 10.18
C HIS A 40 -9.37 -1.19 8.94
N PHE A 41 -8.51 -2.16 8.65
CA PHE A 41 -8.68 -3.12 7.55
C PHE A 41 -9.45 -4.40 7.93
N ASN A 42 -10.15 -4.43 9.08
CA ASN A 42 -10.99 -5.57 9.48
C ASN A 42 -12.34 -5.62 8.71
N ILE A 43 -12.26 -5.47 7.39
CA ILE A 43 -13.37 -5.26 6.46
C ILE A 43 -13.37 -6.36 5.38
N SER A 44 -14.48 -6.47 4.64
CA SER A 44 -14.53 -7.38 3.48
C SER A 44 -13.84 -6.76 2.28
N GLY A 45 -13.54 -7.59 1.28
CA GLY A 45 -13.04 -7.18 -0.02
C GLY A 45 -13.89 -6.14 -0.71
N LEU A 46 -15.22 -6.31 -0.66
CA LEU A 46 -16.16 -5.33 -1.21
C LEU A 46 -15.99 -3.95 -0.58
N GLN A 47 -15.84 -3.89 0.75
CA GLN A 47 -15.60 -2.62 1.44
C GLN A 47 -14.22 -2.07 1.10
N LEU A 48 -13.19 -2.91 1.09
CA LEU A 48 -11.83 -2.53 0.72
C LEU A 48 -11.78 -1.91 -0.70
N CYS A 49 -12.48 -2.50 -1.67
CA CYS A 49 -12.58 -2.00 -3.05
C CYS A 49 -13.42 -0.73 -3.19
N SER A 50 -14.25 -0.42 -2.19
CA SER A 50 -15.08 0.79 -2.14
C SER A 50 -14.37 1.95 -1.45
N MET A 51 -13.29 1.68 -0.71
CA MET A 51 -12.49 2.72 -0.07
C MET A 51 -11.79 3.58 -1.13
N THR A 52 -11.75 4.86 -0.85
CA THR A 52 -10.98 5.87 -1.56
C THR A 52 -9.51 5.81 -1.16
N GLN A 53 -8.64 6.42 -1.98
CA GLN A 53 -7.22 6.56 -1.65
C GLN A 53 -7.03 7.28 -0.30
N GLU A 54 -7.86 8.28 0.00
CA GLU A 54 -7.80 9.04 1.26
C GLU A 54 -8.07 8.15 2.48
N GLU A 55 -9.07 7.28 2.42
CA GLU A 55 -9.37 6.32 3.51
C GLU A 55 -8.23 5.31 3.71
N PHE A 56 -7.56 4.90 2.62
CA PHE A 56 -6.36 4.09 2.72
C PHE A 56 -5.21 4.83 3.43
N VAL A 57 -5.02 6.12 3.10
CA VAL A 57 -4.00 6.97 3.73
C VAL A 57 -4.32 7.23 5.19
N GLU A 58 -5.59 7.41 5.54
CA GLU A 58 -6.01 7.54 6.93
C GLU A 58 -5.72 6.25 7.73
N ALA A 59 -5.92 5.09 7.12
CA ALA A 59 -5.71 3.79 7.76
C ALA A 59 -4.24 3.36 7.84
N ALA A 60 -3.41 3.74 6.88
CA ALA A 60 -2.04 3.22 6.72
C ALA A 60 -0.95 4.30 6.54
N GLY A 61 -1.30 5.57 6.70
CA GLY A 61 -0.41 6.70 6.41
C GLY A 61 0.05 6.68 4.96
N LEU A 62 1.34 6.98 4.74
CA LEU A 62 1.95 6.95 3.40
C LEU A 62 1.85 5.56 2.75
N CYS A 63 1.81 4.48 3.54
CA CYS A 63 1.63 3.12 3.00
C CYS A 63 0.26 2.94 2.32
N GLY A 64 -0.74 3.75 2.69
CA GLY A 64 -2.09 3.71 2.15
C GLY A 64 -2.16 3.93 0.65
N GLU A 65 -1.41 4.91 0.12
CA GLU A 65 -1.39 5.21 -1.31
C GLU A 65 -0.88 4.01 -2.13
N TYR A 66 0.14 3.32 -1.62
CA TYR A 66 0.67 2.11 -2.23
C TYR A 66 -0.34 0.96 -2.19
N LEU A 67 -0.95 0.74 -1.03
CA LEU A 67 -1.95 -0.30 -0.85
C LEU A 67 -3.14 -0.09 -1.81
N TYR A 68 -3.60 1.15 -1.95
CA TYR A 68 -4.63 1.52 -2.91
C TYR A 68 -4.18 1.25 -4.35
N PHE A 69 -2.99 1.70 -4.74
CA PHE A 69 -2.45 1.45 -6.09
C PHE A 69 -2.34 -0.05 -6.41
N ILE A 70 -1.81 -0.84 -5.48
CA ILE A 70 -1.68 -2.29 -5.63
C ILE A 70 -3.07 -2.93 -5.81
N LEU A 71 -4.04 -2.55 -4.99
CA LEU A 71 -5.41 -3.05 -5.09
C LEU A 71 -6.02 -2.74 -6.47
N GLN A 72 -5.84 -1.52 -6.97
CA GLN A 72 -6.36 -1.12 -8.28
C GLN A 72 -5.72 -1.91 -9.42
N ASN A 73 -4.41 -2.22 -9.33
CA ASN A 73 -3.74 -3.09 -10.29
C ASN A 73 -4.29 -4.52 -10.26
N ILE A 74 -4.52 -5.09 -9.08
CA ILE A 74 -5.14 -6.42 -8.95
C ILE A 74 -6.55 -6.43 -9.56
N ARG A 75 -7.35 -5.37 -9.36
CA ARG A 75 -8.70 -5.28 -9.93
C ARG A 75 -8.71 -5.22 -11.46
N THR A 76 -7.71 -4.56 -12.05
CA THR A 76 -7.65 -4.32 -13.50
C THR A 76 -6.93 -5.42 -14.26
N GLN A 77 -5.79 -5.89 -13.72
CA GLN A 77 -4.90 -6.84 -14.37
C GLN A 77 -4.92 -8.23 -13.71
N GLY A 78 -5.58 -8.36 -12.57
CA GLY A 78 -5.52 -9.58 -11.76
C GLY A 78 -4.15 -9.76 -11.12
N TYR A 79 -3.86 -11.00 -10.76
CA TYR A 79 -2.61 -11.40 -10.11
C TYR A 79 -1.39 -11.36 -11.01
N SER A 80 -1.58 -11.25 -12.32
CA SER A 80 -0.51 -11.15 -13.31
C SER A 80 0.41 -9.95 -13.05
N PHE A 81 -0.11 -8.88 -12.45
CA PHE A 81 0.68 -7.71 -12.02
C PHE A 81 1.87 -8.06 -11.12
N PHE A 82 1.72 -9.09 -10.27
CA PHE A 82 2.80 -9.53 -9.38
C PHE A 82 3.82 -10.45 -10.06
N ASN A 83 3.50 -11.04 -11.21
CA ASN A 83 4.41 -11.91 -11.95
C ASN A 83 5.40 -11.10 -12.80
N ASP A 84 5.00 -9.93 -13.32
CA ASP A 84 5.86 -8.95 -13.98
C ASP A 84 6.64 -8.06 -12.98
N ALA A 85 7.06 -8.67 -11.87
CA ALA A 85 7.53 -8.01 -10.66
C ALA A 85 8.78 -7.14 -10.84
N GLU A 86 9.59 -7.36 -11.88
CA GLU A 86 10.82 -6.59 -12.11
C GLU A 86 10.52 -5.14 -12.53
N GLU A 87 9.47 -4.92 -13.33
CA GLU A 87 9.07 -3.57 -13.81
C GLU A 87 8.12 -2.88 -12.82
N SER A 88 7.13 -3.62 -12.30
CA SER A 88 6.13 -3.07 -11.36
C SER A 88 6.73 -2.65 -10.01
N LYS A 89 7.82 -3.31 -9.57
CA LYS A 89 8.57 -2.88 -8.37
C LYS A 89 9.31 -1.57 -8.59
N ALA A 90 9.77 -1.26 -9.81
CA ALA A 90 10.47 -0.01 -10.09
C ALA A 90 9.53 1.19 -9.94
N THR A 91 8.31 1.12 -10.47
CA THR A 91 7.31 2.19 -10.33
C THR A 91 6.87 2.41 -8.88
N ILE A 92 6.73 1.33 -8.10
CA ILE A 92 6.36 1.39 -6.69
C ILE A 92 7.52 1.90 -5.83
N LYS A 93 8.76 1.49 -6.12
CA LYS A 93 9.97 1.90 -5.40
C LYS A 93 10.32 3.37 -5.65
N ASP A 94 10.14 3.88 -6.86
CA ASP A 94 10.39 5.30 -7.17
C ASP A 94 9.47 6.23 -6.35
N TYR A 95 8.23 5.82 -6.10
CA TYR A 95 7.30 6.56 -5.25
C TYR A 95 7.71 6.54 -3.76
N ALA A 96 8.25 5.40 -3.28
CA ALA A 96 8.78 5.25 -1.92
C ALA A 96 10.04 6.07 -1.66
N ASP A 97 10.96 6.11 -2.62
CA ASP A 97 12.20 6.88 -2.53
C ASP A 97 11.91 8.40 -2.63
N SER A 98 10.97 8.78 -3.49
CA SER A 98 10.57 10.19 -3.70
C SER A 98 9.94 10.83 -2.46
N ASN A 99 9.24 10.06 -1.62
CA ASN A 99 8.61 10.57 -0.39
C ASN A 99 9.53 10.57 0.84
N CYS A 100 10.66 9.85 0.81
CA CYS A 100 11.66 9.90 1.89
C CYS A 100 12.44 11.22 1.95
N LEU A 101 12.34 12.08 0.91
CA LEU A 101 13.11 13.32 0.82
C LEU A 101 12.43 14.58 1.38
N LYS A 102 11.27 14.50 2.04
CA LYS A 102 10.54 15.71 2.49
C LYS A 102 10.21 15.83 3.98
N THR A 103 11.01 15.23 4.86
CA THR A 103 10.99 15.57 6.30
C THR A 103 12.39 15.79 6.89
N SER A 104 13.22 16.62 6.24
CA SER A 104 14.27 17.35 6.95
C SER A 104 14.55 18.69 6.27
N GLY A 105 13.95 19.73 6.82
CA GLY A 105 14.16 21.11 6.41
C GLY A 105 13.67 22.09 7.48
N ILE A 106 13.86 21.76 8.75
CA ILE A 106 13.56 22.68 9.86
C ILE A 106 14.83 23.46 10.21
N LYS A 107 14.90 24.68 9.67
CA LYS A 107 15.41 25.94 10.26
C LYS A 107 16.91 26.19 10.50
N SER A 108 17.25 27.46 10.22
CA SER A 108 18.42 28.27 10.64
C SER A 108 19.65 28.18 9.72
N GLN A 109 20.34 29.25 9.33
CA GLN A 109 20.46 30.59 9.92
C GLN A 109 20.98 31.58 8.87
N ASP A 110 20.38 32.77 8.85
CA ASP A 110 20.95 33.99 8.29
C ASP A 110 22.27 34.34 9.00
N CYS A 111 23.30 34.77 8.27
CA CYS A 111 24.39 35.67 8.67
C CYS A 111 25.44 35.76 7.54
N HIS A 112 25.24 36.65 6.56
CA HIS A 112 26.34 37.10 5.70
C HIS A 112 27.21 38.07 6.49
N SER A 113 28.47 37.68 6.71
CA SER A 113 29.47 38.54 7.35
C SER A 113 30.06 39.52 6.34
N HIS A 114 30.26 40.76 6.82
CA HIS A 114 30.95 41.87 6.18
C HIS A 114 32.43 41.58 5.89
#